data_AF-A0A7H4PP04-F1
#
_entry.id   AF-A0A7H4PP04-F1
#
_cell.length_a   1.000
_cell.length_b   1.000
_cell.length_c   1.000
_cell.angle_alpha   90.00
_cell.angle_beta   90.00
_cell.angle_gamma   90.00
#
_symmetry.space_group_name_H-M   'P 1'
#
loop_
_entity.id
_entity.type
_entity.pdbx_description
1 polymer ?
#
loop_
_entity_poly.entity_id
_entity_poly.type
_entity_poly.pdbx_seq_one_letter_code
_entity_poly.pdbx_strand_id
1 'polypeptide(L)'
;MSANQARSGVRCATRDHLPMVGSVPDYEATLREYASLAERQEQAGEAPVYRNLYMLGALGSRGLCSAPLAAEILASQMSNEPLPMDKETLAALNPNRLWVRKLLKGKAVK
;
A
#
# COMPACT_ATOMS: atom_id res chain seq x y z
N MET A 1 -36.85 4.22 -21.76
CA MET A 1 -36.14 5.49 -21.52
C MET A 1 -35.73 5.51 -20.05
N SER A 2 -34.45 5.68 -19.72
CA SER A 2 -34.07 5.92 -18.33
C SER A 2 -34.61 7.30 -17.92
N ALA A 3 -35.07 7.45 -16.68
CA ALA A 3 -35.68 8.70 -16.20
C ALA A 3 -34.67 9.86 -15.99
N ASN A 4 -33.62 9.97 -16.83
CA ASN A 4 -32.47 10.86 -16.63
C ASN A 4 -31.83 10.74 -15.23
N GLN A 5 -31.94 9.58 -14.60
CA GLN A 5 -31.34 9.32 -13.30
C GLN A 5 -29.92 8.82 -13.48
N ALA A 6 -28.96 9.50 -12.85
CA ALA A 6 -27.56 9.13 -12.84
C ALA A 6 -26.96 9.33 -11.44
N ARG A 7 -25.89 8.58 -11.16
CA ARG A 7 -25.04 8.77 -9.97
C ARG A 7 -23.61 9.02 -10.42
N SER A 8 -23.05 10.14 -9.99
CA SER A 8 -21.64 10.48 -10.18
C SER A 8 -20.85 10.19 -8.91
N GLY A 9 -19.57 9.82 -9.07
CA GLY A 9 -18.67 9.57 -7.95
C GLY A 9 -17.21 9.64 -8.38
N VAL A 10 -16.34 9.93 -7.42
CA VAL A 10 -14.88 9.98 -7.62
C VAL A 10 -14.26 8.70 -7.09
N ARG A 11 -13.35 8.10 -7.87
CA ARG A 11 -12.64 6.88 -7.48
C ARG A 11 -11.19 7.23 -7.14
N CYS A 12 -10.65 6.57 -6.12
CA CYS A 12 -9.22 6.57 -5.84
C CYS A 12 -8.62 5.30 -6.48
N ALA A 13 -7.62 5.46 -7.36
CA ALA A 13 -7.01 4.36 -8.09
C ALA A 13 -5.48 4.51 -8.18
N THR A 14 -4.80 3.37 -8.25
CA THR A 14 -3.35 3.24 -8.44
C THR A 14 -3.04 2.76 -9.86
N ARG A 15 -1.83 3.07 -10.34
CA ARG A 15 -1.38 2.68 -11.68
C ARG A 15 -1.23 1.16 -11.85
N ASP A 16 -0.97 0.43 -10.77
CA ASP A 16 -0.86 -1.03 -10.76
C ASP A 16 -2.18 -1.73 -10.42
N HIS A 17 -3.29 -0.97 -10.29
CA HIS A 17 -4.65 -1.47 -10.05
C HIS A 17 -4.85 -2.27 -8.76
N LEU A 18 -3.86 -2.29 -7.86
CA LEU A 18 -3.95 -2.92 -6.55
C LEU A 18 -4.31 -1.90 -5.47
N PRO A 19 -5.13 -2.29 -4.47
CA PRO A 19 -5.37 -1.46 -3.28
C PRO A 19 -4.08 -1.03 -2.57
N MET A 20 -4.21 -0.05 -1.69
CA MET A 20 -3.19 0.31 -0.70
C MET A 20 -3.74 -0.06 0.67
N VAL A 21 -3.09 -1.01 1.34
CA VAL A 21 -3.55 -1.56 2.63
C VAL A 21 -2.35 -1.74 3.56
N GLY A 22 -2.42 -1.15 4.75
CA GLY A 22 -1.44 -1.33 5.82
C GLY A 22 -1.08 -0.03 6.53
N SER A 23 0.06 -0.01 7.20
CA SER A 23 0.56 1.16 7.93
C SER A 23 0.86 2.32 6.97
N VAL A 24 0.54 3.55 7.39
CA VAL A 24 0.85 4.73 6.60
C VAL A 24 2.36 5.01 6.68
N PRO A 25 3.07 5.04 5.54
CA PRO A 25 4.52 5.19 5.52
C PRO A 25 4.94 6.65 5.75
N ASP A 26 6.05 6.83 6.45
CA ASP A 26 6.71 8.13 6.56
C ASP A 26 7.62 8.32 5.34
N TYR A 27 7.24 9.22 4.44
CA TYR A 27 7.95 9.47 3.20
C TYR A 27 9.39 9.93 3.42
N GLU A 28 9.61 10.96 4.24
CA GLU A 28 10.93 11.55 4.46
C GLU A 28 11.85 10.60 5.23
N ALA A 29 11.31 9.87 6.21
CA ALA A 29 12.07 8.83 6.89
C ALA A 29 12.41 7.66 5.95
N THR A 30 11.47 7.23 5.09
CA THR A 30 11.72 6.17 4.10
C THR A 30 12.86 6.56 3.15
N LEU A 31 12.89 7.79 2.64
CA LEU A 31 13.96 8.24 1.75
C LEU A 31 15.32 8.28 2.43
N ARG A 32 15.37 8.65 3.71
CA ARG A 32 16.63 8.69 4.48
C ARG A 32 17.13 7.29 4.81
N GLU A 33 16.27 6.44 5.36
CA GLU A 33 16.64 5.08 5.80
C GLU A 33 17.03 4.20 4.61
N TYR A 34 16.33 4.33 3.49
CA TYR A 34 16.54 3.51 2.30
C TYR A 34 17.38 4.19 1.23
N ALA A 35 18.15 5.23 1.58
CA ALA A 35 19.03 5.94 0.65
C ALA A 35 20.05 5.00 -0.03
N SER A 36 20.62 4.05 0.72
CA SER A 36 21.57 3.04 0.21
C SER A 36 20.94 1.67 -0.02
N LEU A 37 19.61 1.59 -0.12
CA LEU A 37 18.89 0.31 -0.17
C LEU A 37 19.31 -0.55 -1.37
N ALA A 38 19.63 0.06 -2.51
CA ALA A 38 20.08 -0.66 -3.71
C ALA A 38 21.37 -1.47 -3.49
N GLU A 39 22.27 -0.96 -2.64
CA GLU A 39 23.60 -1.54 -2.39
C GLU A 39 23.62 -2.45 -1.15
N ARG A 40 22.74 -2.18 -0.17
CA ARG A 40 22.78 -2.81 1.16
C ARG A 40 21.41 -3.37 1.58
N GLN A 41 20.81 -4.19 0.71
CA GLN A 41 19.48 -4.76 0.95
C GLN A 41 19.40 -5.59 2.24
N GLU A 42 20.46 -6.36 2.56
CA GLU A 42 20.50 -7.20 3.76
C GLU A 42 20.60 -6.40 5.07
N GLN A 43 20.98 -5.12 5.00
CA GLN A 43 21.10 -4.23 6.16
C GLN A 43 19.89 -3.31 6.31
N ALA A 44 18.86 -3.49 5.47
CA ALA A 44 17.67 -2.64 5.50
C ALA A 44 16.88 -2.87 6.80
N GLY A 45 16.68 -1.79 7.56
CA GLY A 45 15.78 -1.79 8.71
C GLY A 45 14.31 -1.92 8.31
N GLU A 46 13.44 -1.99 9.33
CA GLU A 46 11.98 -1.96 9.14
C GLU A 46 11.54 -0.68 8.42
N ALA A 47 10.46 -0.78 7.65
CA ALA A 47 9.93 0.34 6.89
C ALA A 47 9.45 1.45 7.84
N PRO A 48 9.92 2.70 7.69
CA PRO A 48 9.47 3.82 8.51
C PRO A 48 7.98 4.09 8.30
N VAL A 49 7.21 4.06 9.40
CA VAL A 49 5.76 4.24 9.40
C VAL A 49 5.32 5.12 10.56
N TYR A 50 4.17 5.76 10.41
CA TYR A 50 3.53 6.48 11.51
C TYR A 50 2.91 5.49 12.50
N ARG A 51 3.23 5.65 13.79
CA ARG A 51 2.72 4.78 14.85
C ARG A 51 1.19 4.87 14.93
N ASN A 52 0.53 3.71 14.99
CA ASN A 52 -0.92 3.56 15.11
C ASN A 52 -1.72 4.27 14.01
N LEU A 53 -1.12 4.50 12.83
CA LEU A 53 -1.79 5.09 11.67
C LEU A 53 -1.80 4.11 10.50
N TYR A 54 -3.00 3.79 10.02
CA TYR A 54 -3.25 2.77 9.01
C TYR A 54 -4.13 3.31 7.90
N MET A 55 -4.05 2.71 6.71
CA MET A 55 -4.91 3.03 5.58
C MET A 55 -5.41 1.79 4.85
N LEU A 56 -6.63 1.89 4.33
CA LEU A 56 -7.22 1.00 3.34
C LEU A 56 -7.88 1.88 2.28
N GLY A 57 -7.36 1.84 1.07
CA GLY A 57 -7.83 2.71 0.00
C GLY A 57 -7.37 2.29 -1.38
N ALA A 58 -7.48 3.22 -2.34
CA ALA A 58 -7.15 2.99 -3.74
C ALA A 58 -7.87 1.78 -4.37
N LEU A 59 -9.13 1.55 -3.97
CA LEU A 59 -9.93 0.39 -4.40
C LEU A 59 -10.41 0.45 -5.87
N GLY A 60 -10.19 1.57 -6.55
CA GLY A 60 -10.55 1.76 -7.96
C GLY A 60 -12.05 1.54 -8.23
N SER A 61 -12.36 0.83 -9.32
CA SER A 61 -13.72 0.41 -9.67
C SER A 61 -14.08 -0.99 -9.17
N ARG A 62 -13.19 -1.64 -8.40
CA ARG A 62 -13.30 -3.05 -7.98
C ARG A 62 -13.44 -3.22 -6.47
N GLY A 63 -13.76 -2.14 -5.74
CA GLY A 63 -13.85 -2.16 -4.28
C GLY A 63 -14.82 -3.20 -3.73
N LEU A 64 -15.94 -3.49 -4.40
CA LEU A 64 -16.86 -4.54 -3.97
C LEU A 64 -16.22 -5.94 -3.93
N CYS A 65 -15.22 -6.18 -4.77
CA CYS A 65 -14.49 -7.45 -4.82
C CYS A 65 -13.29 -7.44 -3.87
N SER A 66 -12.51 -6.35 -3.84
CA SER A 66 -11.25 -6.31 -3.08
C SER A 66 -11.39 -5.89 -1.62
N ALA A 67 -12.44 -5.14 -1.25
CA ALA A 67 -12.59 -4.61 0.10
C ALA A 67 -12.67 -5.69 1.19
N PRO A 68 -13.38 -6.83 1.02
CA PRO A 68 -13.47 -7.85 2.07
C PRO A 68 -12.10 -8.40 2.49
N LEU A 69 -11.29 -8.85 1.52
CA LEU A 69 -9.96 -9.39 1.81
C LEU A 69 -8.98 -8.29 2.27
N ALA A 70 -9.08 -7.08 1.72
CA ALA A 70 -8.28 -5.94 2.17
C ALA A 70 -8.58 -5.56 3.64
N ALA A 71 -9.85 -5.62 4.05
CA ALA A 71 -10.26 -5.34 5.42
C ALA A 71 -9.72 -6.40 6.38
N GLU A 72 -9.79 -7.69 6.00
CA GLU A 72 -9.23 -8.78 6.79
C GLU A 72 -7.72 -8.63 6.98
N ILE A 73 -6.97 -8.38 5.90
CA ILE A 73 -5.52 -8.14 5.97
C ILE A 73 -5.21 -7.00 6.94
N LEU A 74 -5.96 -5.89 6.85
CA LEU A 74 -5.74 -4.73 7.71
C LEU A 74 -6.05 -5.04 9.18
N ALA A 75 -7.17 -5.70 9.44
CA ALA A 75 -7.60 -6.07 10.78
C ALA A 75 -6.59 -7.04 11.42
N SER A 76 -6.17 -8.10 10.72
CA SER A 76 -5.16 -9.03 11.20
C SER A 76 -3.82 -8.32 11.47
N GLN A 77 -3.42 -7.38 10.60
CA GLN A 77 -2.21 -6.58 10.82
C GLN A 77 -2.31 -5.72 12.09
N MET A 78 -3.44 -5.04 12.31
CA MET A 78 -3.66 -4.18 13.47
C MET A 78 -3.74 -4.97 14.79
N SER A 79 -4.29 -6.19 14.73
CA SER A 79 -4.42 -7.11 15.86
C SER A 79 -3.18 -7.97 16.11
N ASN A 80 -2.14 -7.83 15.28
CA ASN A 80 -0.93 -8.66 15.33
C ASN A 80 -1.22 -10.17 15.19
N GLU A 81 -2.15 -10.49 14.30
CA GLU A 81 -2.56 -11.85 13.92
C GLU A 81 -1.86 -12.29 12.62
N PRO A 82 -1.84 -13.60 12.31
CA PRO A 82 -1.33 -14.09 11.04
C PRO A 82 -2.06 -13.46 9.84
N LEU A 83 -1.31 -12.98 8.85
CA LEU A 83 -1.88 -12.36 7.66
C LEU A 83 -2.38 -13.44 6.66
N PRO A 84 -3.56 -13.26 6.04
CA PRO A 84 -4.20 -14.28 5.20
C PRO A 84 -3.68 -14.32 3.76
N MET A 85 -2.44 -13.87 3.50
CA MET A 85 -1.84 -13.78 2.16
C MET A 85 -0.33 -14.03 2.19
N ASP A 86 0.23 -14.36 1.04
CA ASP A 86 1.67 -14.52 0.87
C ASP A 86 2.43 -13.18 0.91
N LYS A 87 3.74 -13.24 1.15
CA LYS A 87 4.61 -12.06 1.31
C LYS A 87 4.66 -11.18 0.05
N GLU A 88 4.64 -11.77 -1.14
CA GLU A 88 4.75 -11.02 -2.40
C GLU A 88 3.47 -10.22 -2.65
N THR A 89 2.31 -10.84 -2.40
CA THR A 89 1.02 -10.16 -2.50
C THR A 89 0.89 -9.06 -1.45
N LEU A 90 1.28 -9.30 -0.20
CA LEU A 90 1.29 -8.28 0.84
C LEU A 90 2.21 -7.10 0.49
N ALA A 91 3.40 -7.36 -0.05
CA ALA A 91 4.30 -6.32 -0.54
C ALA A 91 3.69 -5.53 -1.72
N ALA A 92 2.89 -6.18 -2.57
CA ALA A 92 2.19 -5.55 -3.67
C ALA A 92 0.97 -4.71 -3.23
N LEU A 93 0.44 -4.94 -2.02
CA LEU A 93 -0.63 -4.14 -1.41
C LEU A 93 -0.11 -3.02 -0.50
N ASN A 94 1.14 -3.12 -0.02
CA ASN A 94 1.71 -2.15 0.90
C ASN A 94 1.67 -0.71 0.33
N PRO A 95 1.32 0.32 1.13
CA PRO A 95 1.27 1.70 0.66
C PRO A 95 2.62 2.27 0.17
N ASN A 96 3.76 1.81 0.71
CA ASN A 96 5.08 2.32 0.33
C ASN A 96 5.67 1.67 -0.94
N ARG A 97 4.98 0.68 -1.52
CA ARG A 97 5.52 -0.19 -2.58
C ARG A 97 6.10 0.55 -3.78
N LEU A 98 5.51 1.69 -4.15
CA LEU A 98 5.96 2.45 -5.33
C LEU A 98 7.31 3.12 -5.09
N TRP A 99 7.57 3.54 -3.85
CA TRP A 99 8.83 4.16 -3.46
C TRP A 99 9.91 3.09 -3.29
N VAL A 100 9.61 2.04 -2.51
CA VAL A 100 10.53 0.93 -2.25
C VAL A 100 10.97 0.25 -3.55
N ARG A 101 10.06 0.03 -4.51
CA ARG A 101 10.40 -0.51 -5.85
C ARG A 101 11.40 0.36 -6.62
N LYS A 102 11.37 1.69 -6.45
CA LYS A 102 12.34 2.61 -7.07
C LYS A 102 13.66 2.59 -6.31
N LEU A 103 13.62 2.64 -4.98
CA LEU A 103 14.80 2.65 -4.10
C LEU A 103 15.62 1.36 -4.22
N LEU A 104 14.97 0.20 -4.30
CA LEU A 104 15.62 -1.09 -4.59
C LEU A 104 16.39 -1.11 -5.92
N LYS A 105 16.01 -0.24 -6.86
CA LYS A 105 16.66 -0.08 -8.17
C LYS A 105 17.62 1.11 -8.23
N GLY A 106 17.89 1.76 -7.09
CA GLY A 106 18.72 2.97 -7.01
C GLY A 106 18.11 4.19 -7.73
N LYS A 107 16.80 4.19 -7.98
CA LYS A 107 16.11 5.27 -8.70
C LYS A 107 15.50 6.27 -7.74
N ALA A 108 15.62 7.54 -8.08
CA ALA A 108 14.99 8.62 -7.32
C ALA A 108 13.46 8.51 -7.30
N VAL A 109 12.87 8.73 -6.12
CA VAL A 109 11.43 8.80 -5.91
C VAL A 109 10.94 10.21 -6.27
N LYS A 110 10.69 10.44 -7.57
CA LYS A 110 9.88 11.58 -8.06
C LYS A 110 8.39 11.27 -7.99
#